data_AF-A0A4Y2NLI0-F1
#
_entry.id   AF-A0A4Y2NLI0-F1
#
_cell.length_a   1.000
_cell.length_b   1.000
_cell.length_c   1.000
_cell.angle_alpha   90.00
_cell.angle_beta   90.00
_cell.angle_gamma   90.00
#
_symmetry.space_group_name_H-M   'P 1'
#
loop_
_entity.id
_entity.type
_entity.pdbx_description
1 polymer ?
#
loop_
_entity_poly.entity_id
_entity_poly.type
_entity_poly.pdbx_seq_one_letter_code
_entity_poly.pdbx_strand_id
1 'polypeptide(L)'
;ADGLHDLMCNHGRSIDLFISSIMNHQCVLNGTKCDNWEKYVEGKCGDCTSGTGEHCVTLGIHSIQYAQYINFDKSLNFYLNTTDKEPFCK
;
A
#
# COMPACT_ATOMS: atom_id res chain seq x y z
N ALA A 1 -3.89 -21.45 -21.42
CA ALA A 1 -4.99 -21.53 -20.45
C ALA A 1 -4.55 -20.87 -19.14
N ASP A 2 -4.12 -19.60 -19.21
CA ASP A 2 -3.43 -18.90 -18.10
C ASP A 2 -4.22 -17.72 -17.53
N GLY A 3 -5.11 -17.09 -18.30
CA GLY A 3 -5.77 -15.85 -17.85
C GLY A 3 -6.64 -16.00 -16.60
N LEU A 4 -7.22 -17.19 -16.37
CA LEU A 4 -7.99 -17.45 -15.14
C LEU A 4 -7.08 -17.59 -13.91
N HIS A 5 -5.91 -18.21 -14.06
CA HIS A 5 -4.94 -18.36 -12.99
C HIS A 5 -4.37 -17.00 -12.57
N ASP A 6 -3.96 -16.18 -13.55
CA ASP A 6 -3.43 -14.84 -13.31
C ASP A 6 -4.47 -13.93 -12.66
N LEU A 7 -5.73 -14.02 -13.09
CA LEU A 7 -6.84 -13.27 -12.48
C LEU A 7 -7.02 -13.64 -11.02
N MET A 8 -7.03 -14.94 -10.71
CA MET A 8 -7.17 -15.43 -9.33
C MET A 8 -5.98 -15.04 -8.46
N CYS A 9 -4.76 -15.12 -8.99
CA CYS A 9 -3.54 -14.70 -8.29
C CYS A 9 -3.59 -13.21 -7.94
N ASN A 10 -3.90 -12.36 -8.93
CA ASN A 10 -4.02 -10.91 -8.71
C ASN A 10 -5.16 -10.55 -7.74
N HIS A 11 -6.30 -11.24 -7.83
CA HIS A 11 -7.43 -11.00 -6.93
C HIS A 11 -7.08 -11.39 -5.47
N GLY A 12 -6.47 -12.56 -5.29
CA GLY A 12 -6.07 -13.09 -3.98
C GLY A 12 -4.99 -12.28 -3.27
N ARG A 13 -4.14 -11.57 -4.05
CA ARG A 13 -3.05 -10.72 -3.54
C ARG A 13 -3.48 -9.75 -2.44
N SER A 14 -4.69 -9.19 -2.54
CA SER A 14 -5.21 -8.25 -1.54
C SER A 14 -5.38 -8.88 -0.15
N ILE A 15 -5.79 -10.15 -0.11
CA ILE A 15 -5.96 -10.92 1.13
C ILE A 15 -4.58 -11.24 1.72
N ASP A 16 -3.65 -11.70 0.89
CA ASP A 16 -2.29 -12.04 1.33
C ASP A 16 -1.58 -10.84 1.96
N LEU A 17 -1.67 -9.67 1.34
CA LEU A 17 -1.09 -8.43 1.87
C LEU A 17 -1.75 -8.00 3.19
N PHE A 18 -3.08 -8.14 3.31
CA PHE A 18 -3.78 -7.81 4.56
C PHE A 18 -3.38 -8.76 5.70
N ILE A 19 -3.33 -10.08 5.45
CA ILE A 19 -2.87 -11.07 6.43
C ILE A 19 -1.42 -10.78 6.84
N SER A 20 -0.54 -10.51 5.86
CA SER A 20 0.86 -10.21 6.13
C SER A 20 1.02 -8.96 7.01
N SER A 21 0.18 -7.93 6.81
CA SER A 21 0.16 -6.72 7.65
C SER A 21 -0.14 -6.99 9.12
N ILE A 22 -0.81 -8.11 9.43
CA ILE A 22 -1.12 -8.55 10.80
C ILE A 22 0.03 -9.39 11.36
N MET A 23 0.58 -10.30 10.54
CA MET A 23 1.52 -11.32 11.01
C MET A 23 2.98 -10.84 11.07
N ASN A 24 3.37 -9.86 10.24
CA ASN A 24 4.76 -9.50 10.01
C ASN A 24 5.09 -8.07 10.47
N HIS A 25 5.18 -7.85 11.78
CA HIS A 25 5.41 -6.50 12.36
C HIS A 25 6.75 -5.85 11.97
N GLN A 26 7.74 -6.64 11.54
CA GLN A 26 9.04 -6.13 11.07
C GLN A 26 9.01 -5.65 9.61
N CYS A 27 7.93 -5.98 8.89
CA CYS A 27 7.73 -5.59 7.50
C CYS A 27 6.60 -4.56 7.40
N VAL A 28 6.97 -3.29 7.29
CA VAL A 28 6.01 -2.18 7.20
C VAL A 28 5.81 -1.79 5.73
N LEU A 29 4.65 -2.14 5.19
CA LEU A 29 4.24 -1.81 3.83
C LEU A 29 3.71 -0.37 3.76
N ASN A 30 4.61 0.60 3.65
CA ASN A 30 4.27 2.02 3.58
C ASN A 30 3.88 2.46 2.16
N GLY A 31 2.65 2.93 2.01
CA GLY A 31 2.16 3.61 0.82
C GLY A 31 2.47 5.10 0.86
N THR A 32 3.04 5.62 -0.23
CA THR A 32 3.30 7.03 -0.45
C THR A 32 2.10 7.70 -1.10
N LYS A 33 1.63 8.79 -0.52
CA LYS A 33 0.56 9.60 -1.09
C LYS A 33 1.00 10.17 -2.43
N CYS A 34 0.17 9.98 -3.46
CA CYS A 34 0.44 10.58 -4.76
C CYS A 34 -0.85 10.84 -5.54
N ASP A 35 -0.79 11.71 -6.52
CA ASP A 35 -1.97 12.04 -7.34
C ASP A 35 -2.39 10.85 -8.21
N ASN A 36 -1.41 10.15 -8.79
CA ASN A 36 -1.62 9.04 -9.70
C ASN A 36 -0.42 8.08 -9.72
N TRP A 37 -0.62 6.94 -10.39
CA TRP A 37 0.37 5.89 -10.53
C TRP A 37 1.60 6.33 -11.33
N GLU A 38 1.41 7.09 -12.40
CA GLU A 38 2.48 7.51 -13.31
C GLU A 38 3.51 8.38 -12.57
N LYS A 39 3.04 9.37 -11.81
CA LYS A 39 3.92 10.21 -10.96
C LYS A 39 4.64 9.39 -9.89
N TYR A 40 4.00 8.37 -9.34
CA TYR A 40 4.63 7.46 -8.38
C TYR A 40 5.78 6.68 -9.01
N VAL A 41 5.58 6.10 -10.19
CA VAL A 41 6.62 5.37 -10.92
C VAL A 41 7.75 6.30 -11.34
N GLU A 42 7.45 7.56 -11.70
CA GLU A 42 8.44 8.57 -12.05
C GLU A 42 9.19 9.17 -10.84
N GLY A 43 8.84 8.78 -9.60
CA GLY A 43 9.44 9.33 -8.39
C GLY A 43 9.11 10.80 -8.13
N LYS A 44 7.98 11.29 -8.65
CA LYS A 44 7.53 12.69 -8.55
C LYS A 44 6.55 12.96 -7.41
N CYS A 45 6.39 12.00 -6.49
CA CYS A 45 5.59 12.18 -5.28
C CYS A 45 6.46 12.73 -4.14
N GLY A 46 5.82 13.11 -3.02
CA GLY A 46 6.56 13.36 -1.78
C GLY A 46 7.24 12.10 -1.26
N ASP A 47 8.03 12.24 -0.19
CA ASP A 47 8.66 11.11 0.49
C ASP A 47 7.95 10.78 1.81
N CYS A 48 8.29 9.61 2.38
CA CYS A 48 7.81 9.19 3.70
C CYS A 48 8.70 9.66 4.86
N THR A 49 9.54 10.67 4.65
CA THR A 49 10.62 11.01 5.60
C THR A 49 10.08 11.50 6.95
N SER A 50 8.88 12.09 6.97
CA SER A 50 8.22 12.55 8.20
C SER A 50 7.42 11.47 8.94
N GLY A 51 7.13 10.32 8.30
CA GLY A 51 6.34 9.24 8.91
C GLY A 51 4.90 9.61 9.27
N THR A 52 4.39 10.76 8.81
CA THR A 52 3.04 11.23 9.14
C THR A 52 2.01 10.71 8.13
N GLY A 53 0.77 10.51 8.60
CA GLY A 53 -0.37 10.12 7.76
C GLY A 53 -0.75 11.11 6.66
N GLU A 54 -0.15 12.29 6.66
CA GLU A 54 -0.33 13.29 5.60
C GLU A 54 0.39 12.89 4.31
N HIS A 55 1.53 12.20 4.44
CA HIS A 55 2.37 11.78 3.32
C HIS A 55 2.38 10.27 3.11
N CYS A 56 2.29 9.48 4.19
CA CYS A 56 2.38 8.03 4.09
C CYS A 56 1.44 7.30 5.05
N VAL A 57 0.94 6.16 4.60
CA VAL A 57 0.09 5.28 5.39
C VAL A 57 0.60 3.86 5.30
N THR A 58 0.48 3.11 6.39
CA THR A 58 0.75 1.67 6.39
C THR A 58 -0.44 0.93 5.76
N LEU A 59 -0.17 0.07 4.78
CA LEU A 59 -1.18 -0.80 4.19
C LEU A 59 -1.66 -1.86 5.19
N GLY A 60 -2.96 -2.18 5.15
CA GLY A 60 -3.56 -3.26 5.94
C GLY A 60 -4.11 -2.78 7.28
N ILE A 61 -4.05 -3.63 8.31
CA ILE A 61 -4.76 -3.41 9.59
C ILE A 61 -4.34 -2.12 10.30
N HIS A 62 -3.06 -1.73 10.16
CA HIS A 62 -2.50 -0.54 10.81
C HIS A 62 -2.90 0.78 10.13
N SER A 63 -3.55 0.73 8.96
CA SER A 63 -4.06 1.93 8.27
C SER A 63 -5.03 2.77 9.12
N ILE A 64 -5.73 2.13 10.07
CA ILE A 64 -6.68 2.80 10.96
C ILE A 64 -6.02 3.89 11.82
N GLN A 65 -4.71 3.80 12.08
CA GLN A 65 -3.97 4.79 12.86
C GLN A 65 -3.93 6.18 12.18
N TYR A 66 -4.20 6.22 10.87
CA TYR A 66 -4.20 7.44 10.07
C TYR A 66 -5.61 8.00 9.81
N ALA A 67 -6.64 7.49 10.50
CA ALA A 67 -8.04 7.90 10.28
C ALA A 67 -8.25 9.42 10.41
N GLN A 68 -7.48 10.09 11.28
CA GLN A 68 -7.52 11.55 11.46
C GLN A 68 -7.11 12.37 10.22
N TYR A 69 -6.44 11.75 9.25
CA TYR A 69 -6.02 12.39 8.00
C TYR A 69 -7.01 12.16 6.84
N ILE A 70 -8.07 11.38 7.06
CA ILE A 70 -9.09 11.10 6.06
C ILE A 70 -9.91 12.36 5.81
N ASN A 71 -10.05 12.74 4.54
CA ASN A 71 -10.99 13.74 4.09
C ASN A 71 -12.12 13.02 3.35
N PHE A 72 -13.34 13.03 3.90
CA PHE A 72 -14.47 12.32 3.30
C PHE A 72 -14.95 12.90 1.96
N ASP A 73 -14.55 14.13 1.63
CA ASP A 73 -14.88 14.78 0.36
C ASP A 73 -13.88 14.46 -0.75
N LYS A 74 -12.75 13.80 -0.43
CA LYS A 74 -11.67 13.50 -1.39
C LYS A 74 -11.09 12.11 -1.18
N SER A 75 -11.02 11.33 -2.25
CA SER A 75 -10.22 10.11 -2.25
C SER A 75 -8.73 10.43 -2.10
N LEU A 76 -8.05 9.71 -1.21
CA LEU A 76 -6.61 9.77 -1.02
C LEU A 76 -6.00 8.52 -1.66
N ASN A 77 -5.08 8.72 -2.60
CA ASN A 77 -4.39 7.62 -3.26
C ASN A 77 -3.00 7.45 -2.67
N PHE A 78 -2.69 6.21 -2.30
CA PHE A 78 -1.38 5.80 -1.78
C PHE A 78 -0.86 4.65 -2.62
N TYR A 79 0.43 4.72 -2.97
CA TYR A 79 1.08 3.76 -3.85
C TYR A 79 2.32 3.20 -3.17
N LEU A 80 2.56 1.90 -3.38
CA LEU A 80 3.71 1.17 -2.89
C LEU A 80 4.05 0.06 -3.88
N ASN A 81 5.27 -0.45 -3.77
CA ASN A 81 5.68 -1.68 -4.42
C ASN A 81 5.77 -2.80 -3.38
N THR A 82 5.42 -4.01 -3.76
CA THR A 82 5.57 -5.22 -2.94
C THR A 82 6.45 -6.22 -3.68
N THR A 83 7.15 -7.09 -2.96
CA THR A 83 7.85 -8.24 -3.56
C THR A 83 6.87 -9.37 -3.82
N ASP A 84 7.24 -10.39 -4.58
CA ASP A 84 6.37 -11.50 -4.97
C ASP A 84 6.08 -12.50 -3.84
N LYS A 85 6.82 -12.44 -2.72
CA LYS A 85 6.78 -13.43 -1.63
C LYS A 85 6.68 -12.77 -0.26
N GLU A 86 6.06 -13.46 0.70
CA GLU A 86 5.97 -13.02 2.09
C GLU A 86 7.37 -12.76 2.68
N PRO A 87 7.57 -11.66 3.46
CA PRO A 87 6.58 -10.73 3.98
C PRO A 87 6.20 -9.59 3.02
N PHE A 88 6.55 -9.68 1.74
CA PHE A 88 6.20 -8.73 0.68
C PHE A 88 6.89 -7.36 0.75
N CYS A 89 7.80 -7.15 1.71
CA CYS A 89 8.57 -5.91 1.84
C CYS A 89 9.61 -5.71 0.74
N LYS A 90 9.76 -4.45 0.32
CA LYS A 90 10.81 -3.94 -0.57
C LYS A 90 11.75 -3.02 0.19
#